data_AF-A0AAN8VZ78-F1
#
_entry.id   AF-A0AAN8VZ78-F1
#
_cell.length_a   1.000
_cell.length_b   1.000
_cell.length_c   1.000
_cell.angle_alpha   90.00
_cell.angle_beta   90.00
_cell.angle_gamma   90.00
#
_symmetry.space_group_name_H-M   'P 1'
#
loop_
_entity.id
_entity.type
_entity.pdbx_description
1 polymer ?
#
loop_
_entity_poly.entity_id
_entity_poly.type
_entity_poly.pdbx_seq_one_letter_code
_entity_poly.pdbx_strand_id
1 'polypeptide(L)'
;MKSDKIVPQLLGLDNYTIWSNCIRSYLIGEDLWEVVTGKEVSQEKDAKALEVIKSSCGFDLCQGIDINEFKSARTAWDQLFSHCVCTPQLVNPPPVLMDDNYETWRNYMEQYLKKLGLWDVVHQEVLEDPKIWEQKNAKAFHHILISCGPNTLPLIFNLGSAKAAWERLASIQKVDPYLPLYHDLEKAGNPMIRQMLESKTVPNELRSWITPYRHTILHSATMQQQEDIVKDLAKKLTPEDLKQRVDTGDTALILAACVGNEKIARYLAESCPELVTMGNIDGDIPLVVAANFGHKSTVWYLYSVTPEEYLNPADPRHDPSHPHGTSLLISCINDGFFDIALDLATRFPKLASGREKSGIMALQMLASKPLAFPSGKELVFWKQWIYSRMPVKLPHAAYKASRGDPEKGLEGQTKNQDMIARVPGGKALYKEKLKHLRVQELLSCIIYERMQLDTRSLCFEFIKIAFSAAENGIAEIIIKIAEIHPEVLNFKDENERNLFSIAALRRQKNVFTLLHRRDAWKALAASGVDKNRNTVLHLVATLVPSSQHDRISGAALQMKRELQWFQEVQKLVQPKLREAKNAENKTPRELFTESHQQLKEAGEKWMKDAATSSSLVAALIVTIM
;
A
#
# COMPACT_ATOMS: atom_id res chain seq x y z
N MET A 1 9.83 -37.08 -20.39
CA MET A 1 9.24 -38.25 -19.72
C MET A 1 9.08 -37.90 -18.26
N LYS A 2 7.85 -37.86 -17.73
CA LYS A 2 7.58 -37.59 -16.32
C LYS A 2 8.10 -38.78 -15.51
N SER A 3 9.07 -38.58 -14.62
CA SER A 3 9.42 -39.61 -13.64
C SER A 3 8.25 -39.73 -12.67
N ASP A 4 7.61 -40.89 -12.59
CA ASP A 4 6.59 -41.15 -11.58
C ASP A 4 7.25 -40.98 -10.20
N LYS A 5 6.75 -40.02 -9.41
CA LYS A 5 7.24 -39.82 -8.05
C LYS A 5 6.75 -40.99 -7.20
N ILE A 6 7.67 -41.86 -6.78
CA ILE A 6 7.39 -43.04 -5.95
C ILE A 6 6.81 -42.63 -4.58
N VAL A 7 7.24 -41.49 -4.05
CA VAL A 7 6.73 -40.92 -2.79
C VAL A 7 6.19 -39.50 -2.99
N PRO A 8 5.12 -39.09 -2.29
CA PRO A 8 4.57 -37.74 -2.37
C PRO A 8 5.54 -36.67 -1.88
N GLN A 9 6.36 -37.02 -0.89
CA GLN A 9 7.41 -36.19 -0.29
C GLN A 9 8.64 -37.07 -0.01
N LEU A 10 9.84 -36.55 -0.26
CA LEU A 10 11.09 -37.25 0.06
C LEU A 10 11.24 -37.45 1.58
N LEU A 11 11.95 -38.50 2.00
CA LEU A 11 12.15 -38.80 3.42
C LEU A 11 12.86 -37.66 4.14
N GLY A 12 12.24 -37.17 5.21
CA GLY A 12 12.79 -36.32 6.25
C GLY A 12 12.56 -36.95 7.64
N LEU A 13 13.04 -36.30 8.70
CA LEU A 13 12.97 -36.85 10.07
C LEU A 13 11.54 -37.02 10.61
N ASP A 14 10.57 -36.28 10.06
CA ASP A 14 9.21 -36.15 10.57
C ASP A 14 8.15 -36.94 9.77
N ASN A 15 8.51 -37.52 8.63
CA ASN A 15 7.56 -38.18 7.72
C ASN A 15 7.83 -39.69 7.50
N TYR A 16 8.72 -40.31 8.29
CA TYR A 16 9.13 -41.71 8.15
C TYR A 16 7.98 -42.71 8.10
N THR A 17 6.93 -42.55 8.91
CA THR A 17 5.78 -43.48 8.93
C THR A 17 5.00 -43.46 7.62
N ILE A 18 4.80 -42.28 7.03
CA ILE A 18 4.07 -42.13 5.77
C ILE A 18 4.97 -42.60 4.62
N TRP A 19 6.24 -42.20 4.64
CA TRP A 19 7.24 -42.61 3.66
C TRP A 19 7.45 -44.13 3.63
N SER A 20 7.64 -44.77 4.79
CA SER A 20 7.89 -46.23 4.87
C SER A 20 6.70 -47.05 4.38
N ASN A 21 5.47 -46.59 4.61
CA ASN A 21 4.27 -47.24 4.07
C ASN A 21 4.18 -47.12 2.53
N CYS A 22 4.57 -45.96 1.97
CA CYS A 22 4.59 -45.76 0.52
C CYS A 22 5.67 -46.63 -0.14
N ILE A 23 6.90 -46.62 0.39
CA ILE A 23 7.99 -47.45 -0.15
C ILE A 23 7.69 -48.93 0.01
N ARG A 24 7.16 -49.36 1.16
CA ARG A 24 6.74 -50.75 1.35
C ARG A 24 5.71 -51.18 0.32
N SER A 25 4.67 -50.37 0.11
CA SER A 25 3.61 -50.68 -0.87
C SER A 25 4.18 -50.76 -2.30
N TYR A 26 5.09 -49.85 -2.65
CA TYR A 26 5.77 -49.84 -3.94
C TYR A 26 6.68 -51.08 -4.13
N LEU A 27 7.52 -51.41 -3.14
CA LEU A 27 8.41 -52.57 -3.20
C LEU A 27 7.63 -53.90 -3.20
N ILE A 28 6.45 -53.96 -2.57
CA ILE A 28 5.54 -55.12 -2.69
C ILE A 28 5.00 -55.20 -4.12
N GLY A 29 4.56 -54.06 -4.70
CA GLY A 29 4.06 -53.99 -6.07
C GLY A 29 5.10 -54.40 -7.12
N GLU A 30 6.38 -54.14 -6.87
CA GLU A 30 7.50 -54.49 -7.75
C GLU A 30 8.15 -55.85 -7.44
N ASP A 31 7.61 -56.63 -6.49
CA ASP A 31 8.17 -57.92 -6.04
C ASP A 31 9.63 -57.83 -5.52
N LEU A 32 9.92 -56.74 -4.80
CA LEU A 32 11.23 -56.38 -4.23
C LEU A 32 11.25 -56.40 -2.69
N TRP A 33 10.08 -56.46 -2.03
CA TRP A 33 9.97 -56.36 -0.57
C TRP A 33 10.71 -57.48 0.19
N GLU A 34 10.76 -58.69 -0.37
CA GLU A 34 11.40 -59.83 0.29
C GLU A 34 12.91 -59.61 0.53
N VAL A 35 13.57 -58.83 -0.35
CA VAL A 35 14.99 -58.47 -0.25
C VAL A 35 15.26 -57.64 1.02
N VAL A 36 14.36 -56.70 1.33
CA VAL A 36 14.46 -55.87 2.55
C VAL A 36 14.23 -56.70 3.81
N THR A 37 13.44 -57.77 3.73
CA THR A 37 13.16 -58.67 4.87
C THR A 37 14.17 -59.81 5.06
N GLY A 38 15.11 -60.00 4.13
CA GLY A 38 16.25 -60.89 4.31
C GLY A 38 16.08 -62.36 3.88
N LYS A 39 15.16 -62.67 2.98
CA LYS A 39 15.08 -63.98 2.29
C LYS A 39 15.68 -63.82 0.89
N GLU A 40 16.45 -64.81 0.44
CA GLU A 40 17.52 -64.71 -0.58
C GLU A 40 17.23 -63.98 -1.91
N VAL A 41 18.32 -63.53 -2.55
CA VAL A 41 18.46 -62.22 -3.19
C VAL A 41 19.15 -62.37 -4.55
N SER A 42 18.51 -61.98 -5.65
CA SER A 42 19.28 -61.61 -6.84
C SER A 42 19.93 -60.25 -6.58
N GLN A 43 21.23 -60.12 -6.86
CA GLN A 43 21.95 -58.84 -6.71
C GLN A 43 21.27 -57.70 -7.49
N GLU A 44 20.59 -58.05 -8.58
CA GLU A 44 19.83 -57.11 -9.40
C GLU A 44 18.59 -56.59 -8.68
N LYS A 45 17.85 -57.45 -7.97
CA LYS A 45 16.69 -57.03 -7.16
C LYS A 45 17.11 -56.18 -5.96
N ASP A 46 18.23 -56.47 -5.31
CA ASP A 46 18.77 -55.64 -4.22
C ASP A 46 19.24 -54.28 -4.70
N ALA A 47 19.94 -54.22 -5.84
CA ALA A 47 20.34 -52.96 -6.46
C ALA A 47 19.12 -52.09 -6.81
N LYS A 48 18.07 -52.68 -7.41
CA LYS A 48 16.84 -51.96 -7.77
C LYS A 48 16.08 -51.46 -6.53
N ALA A 49 15.94 -52.30 -5.51
CA ALA A 49 15.31 -51.90 -4.25
C ALA A 49 16.09 -50.79 -3.52
N LEU A 50 17.43 -50.88 -3.54
CA LEU A 50 18.30 -49.88 -2.94
C LEU A 50 18.22 -48.54 -3.68
N GLU A 51 18.18 -48.55 -5.01
CA GLU A 51 18.02 -47.33 -5.81
C GLU A 51 16.69 -46.61 -5.53
N VAL A 52 15.60 -47.38 -5.41
CA VAL A 52 14.28 -46.85 -5.01
C VAL A 52 14.35 -46.20 -3.63
N ILE A 53 14.99 -46.84 -2.66
CA ILE A 53 15.15 -46.28 -1.32
C ILE A 53 15.99 -44.99 -1.38
N LYS A 54 17.17 -45.01 -2.02
CA LYS A 54 18.06 -43.84 -2.12
C LYS A 54 17.40 -42.65 -2.82
N SER A 55 16.73 -42.88 -3.94
CA SER A 55 16.05 -41.82 -4.73
C SER A 55 14.83 -41.23 -4.02
N SER A 56 14.30 -41.91 -3.01
CA SER A 56 13.17 -41.45 -2.20
C SER A 56 13.60 -40.73 -0.91
N CYS A 57 14.90 -40.63 -0.63
CA CYS A 57 15.43 -39.90 0.53
C CYS A 57 15.73 -38.42 0.19
N GLY A 58 15.45 -37.50 1.11
CA GLY A 58 15.79 -36.09 0.97
C GLY A 58 17.29 -35.84 1.22
N PHE A 59 17.84 -34.79 0.59
CA PHE A 59 19.26 -34.40 0.77
C PHE A 59 19.57 -33.96 2.23
N ASP A 60 18.54 -33.53 2.97
CA ASP A 60 18.62 -32.97 4.32
C ASP A 60 18.28 -33.98 5.42
N LEU A 61 18.87 -35.18 5.39
CA LEU A 61 19.03 -36.01 6.60
C LEU A 61 20.10 -35.34 7.48
N CYS A 62 19.78 -34.16 8.02
CA CYS A 62 20.68 -33.23 8.70
C CYS A 62 21.59 -33.93 9.72
N GLN A 63 22.85 -34.15 9.32
CA GLN A 63 24.01 -34.48 10.16
C GLN A 63 24.15 -35.92 10.72
N GLY A 64 23.72 -36.99 10.02
CA GLY A 64 23.89 -38.34 10.59
C GLY A 64 24.10 -39.55 9.68
N ILE A 65 23.64 -39.54 8.44
CA ILE A 65 23.72 -40.73 7.56
C ILE A 65 24.09 -40.32 6.13
N ASP A 66 25.17 -40.91 5.59
CA ASP A 66 25.47 -40.83 4.16
C ASP A 66 24.72 -41.92 3.40
N ILE A 67 23.67 -41.51 2.69
CA ILE A 67 22.79 -42.37 1.88
C ILE A 67 23.58 -43.12 0.79
N ASN A 68 24.74 -42.57 0.36
CA ASN A 68 25.55 -43.21 -0.68
C ASN A 68 26.32 -44.43 -0.17
N GLU A 69 26.60 -44.52 1.15
CA GLU A 69 27.36 -45.62 1.75
C GLU A 69 26.57 -46.92 1.95
N PHE A 70 25.24 -46.90 1.79
CA PHE A 70 24.43 -48.10 1.92
C PHE A 70 24.82 -49.17 0.90
N LYS A 71 25.16 -50.36 1.40
CA LYS A 71 25.64 -51.52 0.62
C LYS A 71 24.54 -52.50 0.20
N SER A 72 23.37 -52.45 0.83
CA SER A 72 22.19 -53.27 0.47
C SER A 72 20.89 -52.56 0.84
N ALA A 73 19.78 -52.93 0.20
CA ALA A 73 18.46 -52.35 0.47
C ALA A 73 18.01 -52.60 1.91
N ARG A 74 18.33 -53.78 2.45
CA ARG A 74 18.04 -54.13 3.85
C ARG A 74 18.80 -53.26 4.83
N THR A 75 20.11 -53.09 4.63
CA THR A 75 20.93 -52.24 5.51
C THR A 75 20.42 -50.80 5.49
N ALA A 76 20.06 -50.28 4.31
CA ALA A 76 19.48 -48.95 4.19
C ALA A 76 18.17 -48.82 4.98
N TRP A 77 17.26 -49.80 4.83
CA TRP A 77 15.97 -49.80 5.50
C TRP A 77 16.09 -49.83 7.02
N ASP A 78 16.92 -50.72 7.55
CA ASP A 78 17.12 -50.88 8.99
C ASP A 78 17.82 -49.66 9.62
N GLN A 79 18.82 -49.09 8.94
CA GLN A 79 19.51 -47.88 9.40
C GLN A 79 18.60 -46.64 9.38
N LEU A 80 17.79 -46.46 8.34
CA LEU A 80 16.81 -45.38 8.27
C LEU A 80 15.70 -45.55 9.32
N PHE A 81 15.24 -46.77 9.58
CA PHE A 81 14.30 -47.06 10.66
C PHE A 81 14.89 -46.65 12.02
N SER A 82 16.10 -47.14 12.33
CA SER A 82 16.76 -46.80 13.59
C SER A 82 16.99 -45.30 13.75
N HIS A 83 17.39 -44.61 12.67
CA HIS A 83 17.68 -43.19 12.73
C HIS A 83 16.44 -42.30 12.80
N CYS A 84 15.35 -42.64 12.11
CA CYS A 84 14.14 -41.81 12.10
C CYS A 84 13.15 -42.17 13.22
N VAL A 85 13.23 -43.39 13.77
CA VAL A 85 12.30 -43.90 14.78
C VAL A 85 12.93 -43.94 16.18
N CYS A 86 14.23 -44.24 16.32
CA CYS A 86 14.88 -44.42 17.62
C CYS A 86 15.66 -43.20 18.14
N THR A 87 15.82 -42.12 17.37
CA THR A 87 16.20 -40.81 17.94
C THR A 87 15.01 -40.24 18.74
N PRO A 88 15.22 -39.70 19.95
CA PRO A 88 14.14 -39.22 20.79
C PRO A 88 13.35 -38.13 20.05
N GLN A 89 12.14 -38.49 19.63
CA GLN A 89 11.26 -37.64 18.84
C GLN A 89 10.89 -36.40 19.64
N LEU A 90 11.27 -35.22 19.12
CA LEU A 90 10.53 -33.99 19.42
C LEU A 90 9.07 -34.26 19.07
N VAL A 91 8.18 -34.02 20.02
CA VAL A 91 6.74 -34.15 19.82
C VAL A 91 6.33 -33.27 18.64
N ASN A 92 5.79 -33.85 17.57
CA ASN A 92 5.30 -33.08 16.42
C ASN A 92 4.30 -32.01 16.92
N PRO A 93 4.45 -30.74 16.53
CA PRO A 93 3.56 -29.69 16.97
C PRO A 93 2.12 -29.96 16.48
N PRO A 94 1.10 -29.48 17.21
CA PRO A 94 -0.29 -29.58 16.77
C PRO A 94 -0.46 -28.93 15.39
N PRO A 95 -1.45 -29.36 14.58
CA PRO A 95 -1.84 -28.62 13.38
C PRO A 95 -2.17 -27.17 13.76
N VAL A 96 -1.98 -26.22 12.85
CA VAL A 96 -2.36 -24.83 13.10
C VAL A 96 -3.88 -24.72 13.19
N LEU A 97 -4.42 -24.08 14.22
CA LEU A 97 -5.84 -23.83 14.41
C LEU A 97 -6.34 -22.86 13.33
N MET A 98 -7.28 -23.35 12.53
CA MET A 98 -8.03 -22.63 11.49
C MET A 98 -9.52 -22.71 11.81
N ASP A 99 -10.33 -21.89 11.15
CA ASP A 99 -11.77 -21.73 11.47
C ASP A 99 -12.58 -23.03 11.31
N ASP A 100 -12.08 -23.98 10.49
CA ASP A 100 -12.75 -25.21 10.10
C ASP A 100 -12.21 -26.49 10.78
N ASN A 101 -11.12 -26.41 11.57
CA ASN A 101 -10.42 -27.60 12.06
C ASN A 101 -10.39 -27.75 13.60
N TYR A 102 -11.18 -26.97 14.33
CA TYR A 102 -11.10 -26.88 15.80
C TYR A 102 -11.28 -28.22 16.51
N GLU A 103 -12.25 -29.06 16.13
CA GLU A 103 -12.45 -30.36 16.81
C GLU A 103 -11.24 -31.29 16.61
N THR A 104 -10.62 -31.26 15.43
CA THR A 104 -9.39 -32.01 15.16
C THR A 104 -8.21 -31.43 15.93
N TRP A 105 -8.05 -30.11 15.93
CA TRP A 105 -7.03 -29.39 16.69
C TRP A 105 -7.14 -29.65 18.19
N ARG A 106 -8.34 -29.52 18.76
CA ARG A 106 -8.62 -29.69 20.19
C ARG A 106 -8.22 -31.08 20.67
N ASN A 107 -8.65 -32.11 19.95
CA ASN A 107 -8.32 -33.49 20.29
C ASN A 107 -6.81 -33.77 20.21
N TYR A 108 -6.12 -33.18 19.22
CA TYR A 108 -4.68 -33.35 19.07
C TYR A 108 -3.90 -32.58 20.14
N MET A 109 -4.31 -31.35 20.43
CA MET A 109 -3.67 -30.46 21.38
C MET A 109 -3.84 -30.95 22.82
N GLU A 110 -5.01 -31.50 23.15
CA GLU A 110 -5.23 -32.17 24.44
C GLU A 110 -4.27 -33.35 24.63
N GLN A 111 -4.13 -34.21 23.61
CA GLN A 111 -3.18 -35.33 23.65
C GLN A 111 -1.73 -34.86 23.72
N TYR A 112 -1.39 -33.79 23.00
CA TYR A 112 -0.07 -33.18 22.99
C TYR A 112 0.33 -32.66 24.38
N LEU A 113 -0.56 -31.89 25.03
CA LEU A 113 -0.32 -31.36 26.37
C LEU A 113 -0.32 -32.46 27.45
N LYS A 114 -1.13 -33.53 27.29
CA LYS A 114 -1.08 -34.71 28.16
C LYS A 114 0.27 -35.42 28.09
N LYS A 115 0.83 -35.59 26.89
CA LYS A 115 2.17 -36.19 26.71
C LYS A 115 3.30 -35.36 27.31
N LEU A 116 3.14 -34.04 27.34
CA LEU A 116 4.10 -33.12 27.96
C LEU A 116 3.92 -32.97 29.48
N GLY A 117 2.89 -33.59 30.07
CA GLY A 117 2.57 -33.42 31.49
C GLY A 117 2.11 -32.00 31.84
N LEU A 118 1.47 -31.31 30.89
CA LEU A 118 1.01 -29.92 30.99
C LEU A 118 -0.52 -29.78 30.94
N TRP A 119 -1.26 -30.89 30.89
CA TRP A 119 -2.73 -30.87 30.77
C TRP A 119 -3.43 -30.52 32.09
N ASP A 120 -2.78 -30.83 33.21
CA ASP A 120 -3.21 -30.51 34.57
C ASP A 120 -3.53 -29.02 34.72
N VAL A 121 -2.62 -28.12 34.31
CA VAL A 121 -2.82 -26.65 34.40
C VAL A 121 -3.89 -26.09 33.46
N VAL A 122 -4.32 -26.86 32.46
CA VAL A 122 -5.39 -26.47 31.52
C VAL A 122 -6.76 -26.96 31.98
N HIS A 123 -6.82 -28.13 32.63
CA HIS A 123 -8.07 -28.80 32.99
C HIS A 123 -8.46 -28.68 34.48
N GLN A 124 -7.50 -28.53 35.41
CA GLN A 124 -7.75 -28.48 36.85
C GLN A 124 -6.86 -27.43 37.54
N GLU A 125 -7.41 -26.66 38.49
CA GLU A 125 -6.60 -25.86 39.41
C GLU A 125 -6.17 -26.74 40.59
N VAL A 126 -5.15 -27.56 40.39
CA VAL A 126 -4.49 -28.25 41.51
C VAL A 126 -3.42 -27.33 42.09
N LEU A 127 -3.50 -27.12 43.42
CA LEU A 127 -2.50 -26.40 44.20
C LEU A 127 -1.22 -27.25 44.34
N GLU A 128 -0.39 -27.27 43.30
CA GLU A 128 1.04 -27.55 43.42
C GLU A 128 1.79 -26.32 43.98
N ASP A 129 3.08 -26.46 44.29
CA ASP A 129 3.97 -25.32 44.59
C ASP A 129 3.74 -24.19 43.56
N PRO A 130 3.41 -22.94 43.99
CA PRO A 130 3.07 -21.84 43.09
C PRO A 130 4.08 -21.63 41.95
N LYS A 131 5.36 -21.90 42.23
CA LYS A 131 6.44 -21.70 41.26
C LYS A 131 6.48 -22.77 40.17
N ILE A 132 6.08 -24.00 40.50
CA ILE A 132 6.00 -25.12 39.55
C ILE A 132 4.77 -24.96 38.67
N TRP A 133 3.64 -24.57 39.28
CA TRP A 133 2.40 -24.30 38.55
C TRP A 133 2.59 -23.19 37.52
N GLU A 134 3.24 -22.07 37.90
CA GLU A 134 3.47 -20.93 37.00
C GLU A 134 4.31 -21.33 35.77
N GLN A 135 5.33 -22.18 35.96
CA GLN A 135 6.15 -22.70 34.87
C GLN A 135 5.37 -23.62 33.92
N LYS A 136 4.54 -24.53 34.47
CA LYS A 136 3.69 -25.41 33.67
C LYS A 136 2.65 -24.60 32.90
N ASN A 137 1.99 -23.63 33.55
CA ASN A 137 1.01 -22.73 32.92
C ASN A 137 1.64 -21.93 31.76
N ALA A 138 2.83 -21.34 31.96
CA ALA A 138 3.52 -20.59 30.91
C ALA A 138 3.88 -21.48 29.71
N LYS A 139 4.35 -22.70 29.95
CA LYS A 139 4.67 -23.67 28.88
C LYS A 139 3.42 -24.11 28.13
N ALA A 140 2.36 -24.47 28.84
CA ALA A 140 1.08 -24.86 28.24
C ALA A 140 0.49 -23.71 27.39
N PHE A 141 0.51 -22.49 27.92
CA PHE A 141 0.02 -21.30 27.24
C PHE A 141 0.84 -21.01 25.97
N HIS A 142 2.16 -21.09 26.05
CA HIS A 142 3.04 -20.93 24.88
C HIS A 142 2.73 -21.93 23.77
N HIS A 143 2.55 -23.21 24.11
CA HIS A 143 2.18 -24.24 23.14
C HIS A 143 0.83 -23.97 22.48
N ILE A 144 -0.16 -23.47 23.24
CA ILE A 144 -1.46 -23.06 22.68
C ILE A 144 -1.27 -21.91 21.68
N LEU A 145 -0.51 -20.88 22.04
CA LEU A 145 -0.27 -19.72 21.19
C LEU A 145 0.39 -20.06 19.85
N ILE A 146 1.49 -20.83 19.87
CA ILE A 146 2.21 -21.18 18.63
C ILE A 146 1.41 -22.09 17.70
N SER A 147 0.37 -22.75 18.22
CA SER A 147 -0.55 -23.56 17.43
C SER A 147 -1.74 -22.77 16.86
N CYS A 148 -1.86 -21.47 17.17
CA CYS A 148 -2.97 -20.63 16.68
C CYS A 148 -2.62 -19.90 15.38
N GLY A 149 -3.57 -19.88 14.44
CA GLY A 149 -3.45 -19.12 13.19
C GLY A 149 -3.62 -17.61 13.38
N PRO A 150 -3.41 -16.80 12.31
CA PRO A 150 -3.41 -15.34 12.38
C PRO A 150 -4.74 -14.72 12.85
N ASN A 151 -5.86 -15.41 12.65
CA ASN A 151 -7.20 -14.93 13.05
C ASN A 151 -7.52 -15.22 14.54
N THR A 152 -6.95 -16.28 15.11
CA THR A 152 -7.26 -16.75 16.46
C THR A 152 -6.26 -16.28 17.51
N LEU A 153 -5.01 -16.05 17.11
CA LEU A 153 -3.94 -15.57 18.00
C LEU A 153 -4.25 -14.23 18.71
N PRO A 154 -4.80 -13.19 18.04
CA PRO A 154 -5.12 -11.92 18.71
C PRO A 154 -6.17 -12.06 19.82
N LEU A 155 -7.02 -13.09 19.76
CA LEU A 155 -8.14 -13.29 20.68
C LEU A 155 -7.71 -13.86 22.04
N ILE A 156 -6.50 -14.43 22.13
CA ILE A 156 -6.03 -15.15 23.32
C ILE A 156 -4.66 -14.69 23.85
N PHE A 157 -3.88 -13.94 23.06
CA PHE A 157 -2.51 -13.53 23.42
C PHE A 157 -2.42 -12.76 24.76
N ASN A 158 -3.47 -11.99 25.11
CA ASN A 158 -3.49 -11.16 26.32
C ASN A 158 -3.98 -11.88 27.60
N LEU A 159 -4.37 -13.16 27.53
CA LEU A 159 -5.04 -13.84 28.65
C LEU A 159 -4.10 -14.36 29.74
N GLY A 160 -2.80 -14.56 29.45
CA GLY A 160 -1.77 -14.94 30.43
C GLY A 160 -1.92 -16.32 31.09
N SER A 161 -2.98 -17.08 30.78
CA SER A 161 -3.29 -18.38 31.35
C SER A 161 -3.65 -19.39 30.26
N ALA A 162 -3.08 -20.59 30.35
CA ALA A 162 -3.37 -21.69 29.43
C ALA A 162 -4.84 -22.13 29.51
N LYS A 163 -5.41 -22.18 30.71
CA LYS A 163 -6.83 -22.48 30.94
C LYS A 163 -7.75 -21.42 30.35
N ALA A 164 -7.49 -20.14 30.61
CA ALA A 164 -8.28 -19.04 30.05
C ALA A 164 -8.24 -19.03 28.52
N ALA A 165 -7.06 -19.29 27.92
CA ALA A 165 -6.90 -19.43 26.48
C ALA A 165 -7.72 -20.61 25.93
N TRP A 166 -7.64 -21.77 26.57
CA TRP A 166 -8.37 -22.98 26.18
C TRP A 166 -9.89 -22.79 26.24
N GLU A 167 -10.40 -22.21 27.32
CA GLU A 167 -11.82 -21.89 27.50
C GLU A 167 -12.29 -20.83 26.49
N ARG A 168 -11.46 -19.82 26.19
CA ARG A 168 -11.78 -18.80 25.18
C ARG A 168 -11.89 -19.41 23.79
N LEU A 169 -10.96 -20.28 23.39
CA LEU A 169 -11.02 -20.99 22.11
C LEU A 169 -12.27 -21.91 22.02
N ALA A 170 -12.62 -22.60 23.11
CA ALA A 170 -13.85 -23.38 23.19
C ALA A 170 -15.12 -22.53 23.12
N SER A 171 -15.07 -21.30 23.65
CA SER A 171 -16.18 -20.35 23.58
C SER A 171 -16.43 -19.83 22.15
N ILE A 172 -15.38 -19.71 21.34
CA ILE A 172 -15.44 -19.25 19.94
C ILE A 172 -16.10 -20.30 19.04
N GLN A 173 -16.00 -21.58 19.40
CA GLN A 173 -16.50 -22.72 18.61
C GLN A 173 -17.88 -23.23 19.03
N LYS A 174 -18.42 -22.73 20.15
CA LYS A 174 -19.87 -22.76 20.35
C LYS A 174 -20.47 -21.85 19.29
N VAL A 175 -20.90 -22.47 18.18
CA VAL A 175 -21.58 -21.88 17.01
C VAL A 175 -22.10 -20.50 17.36
N ASP A 176 -21.43 -19.46 16.87
CA ASP A 176 -21.94 -18.11 17.02
C ASP A 176 -23.39 -18.14 16.53
N PRO A 177 -24.40 -17.94 17.40
CA PRO A 177 -25.80 -18.06 17.02
C PRO A 177 -26.17 -17.11 15.87
N TYR A 178 -25.31 -16.15 15.56
CA TYR A 178 -25.46 -15.17 14.50
C TYR A 178 -24.63 -15.46 13.23
N LEU A 179 -23.78 -16.51 13.20
CA LEU A 179 -23.07 -16.95 11.98
C LEU A 179 -24.02 -17.23 10.79
N PRO A 180 -25.22 -17.82 11.00
CA PRO A 180 -26.19 -17.98 9.91
C PRO A 180 -26.65 -16.65 9.30
N LEU A 181 -26.76 -15.59 10.11
CA LEU A 181 -27.15 -14.25 9.63
C LEU A 181 -26.02 -13.56 8.87
N TYR A 182 -24.77 -13.78 9.30
CA TYR A 182 -23.61 -13.32 8.55
C TYR A 182 -23.55 -13.97 7.16
N HIS A 183 -23.71 -15.29 7.07
CA HIS A 183 -23.79 -15.98 5.78
C HIS A 183 -25.05 -15.63 4.98
N ASP A 184 -26.16 -15.27 5.64
CA ASP A 184 -27.35 -14.82 4.94
C ASP A 184 -27.09 -13.53 4.17
N LEU A 185 -26.29 -12.60 4.72
CA LEU A 185 -25.84 -11.39 4.01
C LEU A 185 -25.06 -11.67 2.72
N GLU A 186 -24.33 -12.80 2.66
CA GLU A 186 -23.56 -13.18 1.48
C GLU A 186 -24.45 -13.81 0.39
N LYS A 187 -25.66 -14.26 0.74
CA LYS A 187 -26.57 -14.91 -0.19
C LYS A 187 -27.37 -13.89 -0.99
N ALA A 188 -27.58 -14.19 -2.26
CA ALA A 188 -28.44 -13.38 -3.11
C ALA A 188 -29.86 -13.27 -2.52
N GLY A 189 -30.29 -12.05 -2.21
CA GLY A 189 -31.63 -11.76 -1.72
C GLY A 189 -31.80 -11.71 -0.19
N ASN A 190 -30.82 -12.19 0.59
CA ASN A 190 -30.79 -12.10 2.06
C ASN A 190 -32.14 -12.48 2.73
N PRO A 191 -32.66 -13.69 2.47
CA PRO A 191 -34.04 -14.07 2.80
C PRO A 191 -34.35 -14.03 4.30
N MET A 192 -33.42 -14.46 5.16
CA MET A 192 -33.63 -14.46 6.61
C MET A 192 -33.70 -13.02 7.14
N ILE A 193 -32.83 -12.15 6.65
CA ILE A 193 -32.83 -10.73 7.02
C ILE A 193 -34.08 -10.03 6.49
N ARG A 194 -34.53 -10.33 5.27
CA ARG A 194 -35.78 -9.76 4.73
C ARG A 194 -36.99 -10.18 5.54
N GLN A 195 -37.08 -11.45 5.95
CA GLN A 195 -38.14 -11.92 6.82
C GLN A 195 -38.16 -11.17 8.17
N MET A 196 -36.99 -10.88 8.74
CA MET A 196 -36.83 -10.09 9.96
C MET A 196 -37.16 -8.60 9.74
N LEU A 197 -36.91 -8.07 8.54
CA LEU A 197 -37.34 -6.73 8.13
C LEU A 197 -38.84 -6.66 7.82
N GLU A 198 -39.54 -7.78 7.62
CA GLU A 198 -40.99 -7.80 7.43
C GLU A 198 -41.76 -7.96 8.76
N SER A 199 -41.10 -8.37 9.85
CA SER A 199 -41.75 -8.53 11.15
C SER A 199 -42.24 -7.21 11.75
N LYS A 200 -43.40 -7.23 12.43
CA LYS A 200 -43.98 -6.03 13.08
C LYS A 200 -43.11 -5.48 14.22
N THR A 201 -42.40 -6.34 14.94
CA THR A 201 -41.45 -6.00 16.00
C THR A 201 -40.03 -6.10 15.49
N VAL A 202 -39.14 -5.18 15.88
CA VAL A 202 -37.71 -5.24 15.55
C VAL A 202 -37.08 -6.40 16.33
N PRO A 203 -36.62 -7.48 15.67
CA PRO A 203 -35.96 -8.59 16.36
C PRO A 203 -34.66 -8.11 17.03
N ASN A 204 -34.34 -8.63 18.22
CA ASN A 204 -33.13 -8.25 18.94
C ASN A 204 -31.86 -8.63 18.17
N GLU A 205 -31.96 -9.64 17.32
CA GLU A 205 -30.93 -10.12 16.42
C GLU A 205 -30.53 -9.06 15.37
N LEU A 206 -31.40 -8.10 15.05
CA LEU A 206 -31.03 -6.96 14.19
C LEU A 206 -30.11 -5.96 14.91
N ARG A 207 -30.07 -6.00 16.26
CA ARG A 207 -29.29 -5.10 17.12
C ARG A 207 -28.05 -5.76 17.69
N SER A 208 -27.95 -7.09 17.62
CA SER A 208 -26.84 -7.85 18.19
C SER A 208 -25.60 -7.78 17.30
N TRP A 209 -24.46 -8.07 17.93
CA TRP A 209 -23.22 -8.32 17.21
C TRP A 209 -23.27 -9.71 16.59
N ILE A 210 -22.98 -9.76 15.29
CA ILE A 210 -23.01 -10.98 14.48
C ILE A 210 -21.60 -11.44 14.07
N THR A 211 -20.56 -10.72 14.49
CA THR A 211 -19.15 -11.08 14.26
C THR A 211 -18.30 -10.84 15.52
N PRO A 212 -17.12 -11.48 15.62
CA PRO A 212 -16.16 -11.24 16.71
C PRO A 212 -15.68 -9.79 16.82
N TYR A 213 -15.76 -9.00 15.74
CA TYR A 213 -15.36 -7.59 15.67
C TYR A 213 -16.49 -6.62 16.06
N ARG A 214 -17.54 -7.12 16.71
CA ARG A 214 -18.76 -6.39 17.05
C ARG A 214 -19.52 -5.79 15.86
N HIS A 215 -19.43 -6.38 14.68
CA HIS A 215 -20.26 -5.93 13.57
C HIS A 215 -21.71 -6.30 13.83
N THR A 216 -22.62 -5.34 13.72
CA THR A 216 -24.05 -5.61 13.58
C THR A 216 -24.39 -5.93 12.12
N ILE A 217 -25.61 -6.39 11.85
CA ILE A 217 -26.11 -6.59 10.48
C ILE A 217 -25.98 -5.29 9.67
N LEU A 218 -26.23 -4.13 10.29
CA LEU A 218 -26.10 -2.83 9.64
C LEU A 218 -24.66 -2.54 9.19
N HIS A 219 -23.67 -2.81 10.03
CA HIS A 219 -22.25 -2.61 9.70
C HIS A 219 -21.83 -3.53 8.54
N SER A 220 -22.18 -4.81 8.61
CA SER A 220 -21.85 -5.79 7.57
C SER A 220 -22.56 -5.49 6.24
N ALA A 221 -23.85 -5.14 6.26
CA ALA A 221 -24.59 -4.74 5.07
C ALA A 221 -24.03 -3.47 4.42
N THR A 222 -23.54 -2.52 5.25
CA THR A 222 -22.90 -1.30 4.77
C THR A 222 -21.56 -1.59 4.08
N MET A 223 -20.72 -2.44 4.68
CA MET A 223 -19.46 -2.88 4.08
C MET A 223 -19.67 -3.61 2.76
N GLN A 224 -20.74 -4.38 2.66
CA GLN A 224 -21.15 -5.10 1.44
C GLN A 224 -21.92 -4.20 0.45
N GLN A 225 -22.08 -2.90 0.73
CA GLN A 225 -22.75 -1.92 -0.14
C GLN A 225 -24.20 -2.27 -0.49
N GLN A 226 -24.92 -2.97 0.39
CA GLN A 226 -26.30 -3.40 0.18
C GLN A 226 -27.27 -2.25 0.49
N GLU A 227 -27.38 -1.29 -0.44
CA GLU A 227 -28.13 -0.04 -0.27
C GLU A 227 -29.57 -0.25 0.26
N ASP A 228 -30.30 -1.23 -0.28
CA ASP A 228 -31.70 -1.45 0.07
C ASP A 228 -31.87 -1.97 1.50
N ILE A 229 -30.99 -2.89 1.92
CA ILE A 229 -31.03 -3.47 3.27
C ILE A 229 -30.60 -2.44 4.30
N VAL A 230 -29.57 -1.65 4.01
CA VAL A 230 -29.18 -0.55 4.88
C VAL A 230 -30.34 0.44 5.04
N LYS A 231 -31.08 0.73 3.97
CA LYS A 231 -32.24 1.61 4.03
C LYS A 231 -33.35 1.07 4.91
N ASP A 232 -33.69 -0.21 4.74
CA ASP A 232 -34.75 -0.86 5.49
C ASP A 232 -34.36 -1.05 6.96
N LEU A 233 -33.10 -1.38 7.24
CA LEU A 233 -32.57 -1.44 8.61
C LEU A 233 -32.63 -0.06 9.28
N ALA A 234 -32.16 1.02 8.64
CA ALA A 234 -32.16 2.32 9.30
C ALA A 234 -33.56 2.92 9.53
N LYS A 235 -34.59 2.47 8.79
CA LYS A 235 -36.00 2.82 9.09
C LYS A 235 -36.52 2.15 10.35
N LYS A 236 -36.03 0.95 10.64
CA LYS A 236 -36.52 0.12 11.76
C LYS A 236 -35.73 0.32 13.04
N LEU A 237 -34.44 0.55 12.92
CA LEU A 237 -33.53 0.74 14.04
C LEU A 237 -33.74 2.10 14.71
N THR A 238 -33.52 2.16 16.02
CA THR A 238 -33.58 3.42 16.76
C THR A 238 -32.30 4.24 16.55
N PRO A 239 -32.29 5.55 16.83
CA PRO A 239 -31.06 6.35 16.73
C PRO A 239 -29.89 5.76 17.54
N GLU A 240 -30.14 5.19 18.72
CA GLU A 240 -29.09 4.56 19.54
C GLU A 240 -28.57 3.26 18.90
N ASP A 241 -29.43 2.51 18.22
CA ASP A 241 -29.00 1.34 17.45
C ASP A 241 -28.09 1.73 16.27
N LEU A 242 -28.37 2.88 15.62
CA LEU A 242 -27.55 3.41 14.53
C LEU A 242 -26.18 3.93 15.01
N LYS A 243 -26.11 4.39 16.26
CA LYS A 243 -24.88 4.90 16.89
C LYS A 243 -23.95 3.80 17.41
N GLN A 244 -24.35 2.52 17.33
CA GLN A 244 -23.48 1.42 17.72
C GLN A 244 -22.16 1.47 16.95
N ARG A 245 -21.07 1.09 17.64
CA ARG A 245 -19.71 1.11 17.13
C ARG A 245 -19.11 -0.28 17.13
N VAL A 246 -18.34 -0.58 16.09
CA VAL A 246 -17.51 -1.79 16.02
C VAL A 246 -16.24 -1.63 16.87
N ASP A 247 -15.39 -2.65 16.95
CA ASP A 247 -14.19 -2.61 17.80
C ASP A 247 -13.19 -1.51 17.44
N THR A 248 -13.12 -1.11 16.17
CA THR A 248 -12.32 0.04 15.69
C THR A 248 -12.96 1.39 16.04
N GLY A 249 -14.11 1.39 16.72
CA GLY A 249 -14.89 2.59 17.02
C GLY A 249 -15.70 3.11 15.84
N ASP A 250 -15.62 2.45 14.67
CA ASP A 250 -16.34 2.89 13.47
C ASP A 250 -17.85 2.65 13.61
N THR A 251 -18.63 3.66 13.21
CA THR A 251 -20.08 3.53 13.02
C THR A 251 -20.39 3.07 11.61
N ALA A 252 -21.63 2.66 11.33
CA ALA A 252 -22.06 2.36 9.98
C ALA A 252 -21.80 3.51 8.98
N LEU A 253 -21.90 4.78 9.41
CA LEU A 253 -21.59 5.92 8.56
C LEU A 253 -20.09 6.02 8.24
N ILE A 254 -19.21 5.71 9.20
CA ILE A 254 -17.76 5.67 8.96
C ILE A 254 -17.42 4.54 7.98
N LEU A 255 -18.03 3.36 8.12
CA LEU A 255 -17.85 2.26 7.16
C LEU A 255 -18.34 2.65 5.75
N ALA A 256 -19.47 3.37 5.65
CA ALA A 256 -19.94 3.89 4.37
C ALA A 256 -18.96 4.90 3.75
N ALA A 257 -18.31 5.72 4.59
CA ALA A 257 -17.24 6.62 4.19
C ALA A 257 -15.98 5.88 3.73
N CYS A 258 -15.55 4.82 4.42
CA CYS A 258 -14.43 3.96 4.02
C CYS A 258 -14.65 3.32 2.64
N VAL A 259 -15.87 2.82 2.40
CA VAL A 259 -16.20 2.12 1.15
C VAL A 259 -16.52 3.09 0.00
N GLY A 260 -16.94 4.31 0.33
CA GLY A 260 -17.22 5.35 -0.66
C GLY A 260 -18.64 5.33 -1.23
N ASN A 261 -19.60 4.70 -0.54
CA ASN A 261 -20.99 4.68 -0.99
C ASN A 261 -21.74 5.96 -0.54
N GLU A 262 -21.72 6.98 -1.39
CA GLU A 262 -22.39 8.28 -1.18
C GLU A 262 -23.86 8.13 -0.77
N LYS A 263 -24.60 7.20 -1.39
CA LYS A 263 -26.04 7.05 -1.13
C LYS A 263 -26.31 6.45 0.24
N ILE A 264 -25.53 5.45 0.65
CA ILE A 264 -25.62 4.88 2.00
C ILE A 264 -25.22 5.95 3.02
N ALA A 265 -24.11 6.65 2.79
CA ALA A 265 -23.66 7.73 3.67
C ALA A 265 -24.73 8.83 3.81
N ARG A 266 -25.36 9.22 2.69
CA ARG A 266 -26.47 10.17 2.69
C ARG A 266 -27.64 9.70 3.53
N TYR A 267 -28.07 8.48 3.29
CA TYR A 267 -29.22 7.95 3.98
C TYR A 267 -29.00 7.82 5.49
N LEU A 268 -27.83 7.34 5.91
CA LEU A 268 -27.49 7.20 7.33
C LEU A 268 -27.37 8.56 8.02
N ALA A 269 -26.74 9.55 7.38
CA ALA A 269 -26.61 10.90 7.93
C ALA A 269 -27.97 11.64 8.01
N GLU A 270 -28.87 11.42 7.05
CA GLU A 270 -30.25 11.93 7.11
C GLU A 270 -31.07 11.24 8.21
N SER A 271 -30.85 9.95 8.43
CA SER A 271 -31.56 9.16 9.45
C SER A 271 -31.09 9.49 10.88
N CYS A 272 -29.79 9.75 11.06
CA CYS A 272 -29.21 10.15 12.34
C CYS A 272 -28.09 11.18 12.12
N PRO A 273 -28.40 12.48 12.19
CA PRO A 273 -27.42 13.54 11.94
C PRO A 273 -26.21 13.53 12.88
N GLU A 274 -26.36 13.03 14.12
CA GLU A 274 -25.26 12.93 15.09
C GLU A 274 -24.12 12.00 14.62
N LEU A 275 -24.38 11.09 13.67
CA LEU A 275 -23.35 10.21 13.11
C LEU A 275 -22.24 10.99 12.41
N VAL A 276 -22.54 12.17 11.84
CA VAL A 276 -21.57 12.92 11.01
C VAL A 276 -20.41 13.49 11.82
N THR A 277 -20.57 13.60 13.15
CA THR A 277 -19.57 14.15 14.09
C THR A 277 -18.94 13.08 14.98
N MET A 278 -19.38 11.83 14.91
CA MET A 278 -18.79 10.76 15.72
C MET A 278 -17.50 10.27 15.09
N GLY A 279 -16.40 10.37 15.82
CA GLY A 279 -15.11 9.81 15.43
C GLY A 279 -14.94 8.34 15.83
N ASN A 280 -14.04 7.65 15.14
CA ASN A 280 -13.57 6.31 15.51
C ASN A 280 -12.55 6.33 16.67
N ILE A 281 -11.84 5.23 16.93
CA ILE A 281 -10.81 5.20 18.01
C ILE A 281 -9.67 6.19 17.79
N ASP A 282 -9.35 6.48 16.52
CA ASP A 282 -8.36 7.47 16.14
C ASP A 282 -8.97 8.89 16.16
N GLY A 283 -10.25 9.04 16.50
CA GLY A 283 -10.98 10.30 16.48
C GLY A 283 -11.38 10.77 15.09
N ASP A 284 -11.08 10.03 14.01
CA ASP A 284 -11.41 10.46 12.66
C ASP A 284 -12.93 10.37 12.40
N ILE A 285 -13.53 11.51 12.04
CA ILE A 285 -14.94 11.61 11.68
C ILE A 285 -15.19 11.06 10.25
N PRO A 286 -16.44 10.71 9.87
CA PRO A 286 -16.74 10.13 8.55
C PRO A 286 -16.19 10.94 7.38
N LEU A 287 -16.21 12.28 7.48
CA LEU A 287 -15.69 13.17 6.43
C LEU A 287 -14.18 12.99 6.20
N VAL A 288 -13.39 12.92 7.29
CA VAL A 288 -11.92 12.72 7.21
C VAL A 288 -11.62 11.34 6.65
N VAL A 289 -12.36 10.32 7.09
CA VAL A 289 -12.23 8.94 6.59
C VAL A 289 -12.52 8.88 5.08
N ALA A 290 -13.64 9.44 4.62
CA ALA A 290 -13.96 9.49 3.18
C ALA A 290 -12.86 10.18 2.35
N ALA A 291 -12.24 11.21 2.92
CA ALA A 291 -11.13 11.93 2.27
C ALA A 291 -9.84 11.12 2.26
N ASN A 292 -9.53 10.38 3.34
CA ASN A 292 -8.34 9.50 3.41
C ASN A 292 -8.39 8.35 2.39
N PHE A 293 -9.60 7.88 2.06
CA PHE A 293 -9.82 6.82 1.08
C PHE A 293 -10.11 7.34 -0.34
N GLY A 294 -10.06 8.66 -0.57
CA GLY A 294 -10.20 9.23 -1.92
C GLY A 294 -11.62 9.15 -2.52
N HIS A 295 -12.67 9.14 -1.70
CA HIS A 295 -14.05 8.99 -2.19
C HIS A 295 -14.73 10.34 -2.45
N LYS A 296 -14.34 11.04 -3.52
CA LYS A 296 -14.73 12.44 -3.82
C LYS A 296 -16.24 12.73 -3.66
N SER A 297 -17.12 11.89 -4.19
CA SER A 297 -18.58 12.10 -4.11
C SER A 297 -19.09 12.06 -2.67
N THR A 298 -18.58 11.12 -1.87
CA THR A 298 -18.93 10.97 -0.46
C THR A 298 -18.35 12.10 0.37
N VAL A 299 -17.11 12.53 0.08
CA VAL A 299 -16.49 13.72 0.69
C VAL A 299 -17.35 14.95 0.46
N TRP A 300 -17.83 15.19 -0.77
CA TRP A 300 -18.70 16.35 -1.07
C TRP A 300 -19.99 16.35 -0.25
N TYR A 301 -20.65 15.19 -0.17
CA TYR A 301 -21.86 15.08 0.62
C TYR A 301 -21.57 15.33 2.10
N LEU A 302 -20.59 14.61 2.68
CA LEU A 302 -20.24 14.73 4.08
C LEU A 302 -19.78 16.15 4.43
N TYR A 303 -19.00 16.80 3.55
CA TYR A 303 -18.57 18.18 3.73
C TYR A 303 -19.75 19.17 3.82
N SER A 304 -20.83 18.90 3.09
CA SER A 304 -22.04 19.73 3.12
C SER A 304 -22.90 19.56 4.39
N VAL A 305 -22.73 18.45 5.12
CA VAL A 305 -23.53 18.14 6.33
C VAL A 305 -22.72 18.20 7.63
N THR A 306 -21.38 18.16 7.55
CA THR A 306 -20.50 18.30 8.72
C THR A 306 -20.52 19.74 9.24
N PRO A 307 -20.77 19.96 10.55
CA PRO A 307 -20.76 21.29 11.14
C PRO A 307 -19.38 21.96 11.03
N GLU A 308 -19.38 23.27 10.74
CA GLU A 308 -18.17 24.05 10.49
C GLU A 308 -17.25 24.13 11.71
N GLU A 309 -17.82 24.04 12.90
CA GLU A 309 -17.16 24.05 14.20
C GLU A 309 -16.10 22.95 14.32
N TYR A 310 -16.34 21.78 13.69
CA TYR A 310 -15.41 20.64 13.70
C TYR A 310 -14.26 20.82 12.70
N LEU A 311 -14.41 21.70 11.72
CA LEU A 311 -13.42 21.96 10.67
C LEU A 311 -12.59 23.22 10.95
N ASN A 312 -13.14 24.16 11.73
CA ASN A 312 -12.49 25.42 12.02
C ASN A 312 -11.48 25.28 13.18
N PRO A 313 -10.17 25.45 12.93
CA PRO A 313 -9.15 25.35 13.98
C PRO A 313 -9.19 26.54 14.96
N ALA A 314 -9.98 27.58 14.66
CA ALA A 314 -10.18 28.73 15.54
C ALA A 314 -11.40 28.58 16.47
N ASP A 315 -12.19 27.51 16.34
CA ASP A 315 -13.32 27.27 17.25
C ASP A 315 -12.80 26.87 18.65
N PRO A 316 -13.30 27.46 19.75
CA PRO A 316 -12.89 27.10 21.11
C PRO A 316 -13.14 25.64 21.49
N ARG A 317 -14.05 24.95 20.80
CA ARG A 317 -14.38 23.52 21.02
C ARG A 317 -13.49 22.58 20.20
N HIS A 318 -12.59 23.13 19.37
CA HIS A 318 -11.68 22.34 18.58
C HIS A 318 -10.76 21.51 19.49
N ASP A 319 -10.74 20.19 19.32
CA ASP A 319 -9.78 19.31 19.98
C ASP A 319 -8.44 19.37 19.23
N PRO A 320 -7.37 19.95 19.81
CA PRO A 320 -6.07 20.05 19.16
C PRO A 320 -5.43 18.68 18.89
N SER A 321 -5.86 17.64 19.61
CA SER A 321 -5.39 16.25 19.45
C SER A 321 -5.92 15.62 18.16
N HIS A 322 -7.04 16.16 17.63
CA HIS A 322 -7.74 15.64 16.46
C HIS A 322 -8.09 16.78 15.49
N PRO A 323 -7.10 17.32 14.75
CA PRO A 323 -7.32 18.47 13.89
C PRO A 323 -8.02 18.10 12.57
N HIS A 324 -9.32 17.76 12.62
CA HIS A 324 -10.07 17.21 11.49
C HIS A 324 -9.98 18.08 10.22
N GLY A 325 -10.10 19.41 10.36
CA GLY A 325 -9.98 20.32 9.21
C GLY A 325 -8.60 20.28 8.54
N THR A 326 -7.53 20.12 9.32
CA THR A 326 -6.15 20.04 8.80
C THR A 326 -5.95 18.70 8.10
N SER A 327 -6.40 17.60 8.72
CA SER A 327 -6.35 16.27 8.11
C SER A 327 -7.14 16.25 6.79
N LEU A 328 -8.36 16.79 6.80
CA LEU A 328 -9.20 16.90 5.60
C LEU A 328 -8.53 17.68 4.48
N LEU A 329 -7.90 18.83 4.79
CA LEU A 329 -7.16 19.63 3.81
C LEU A 329 -6.01 18.83 3.19
N ILE A 330 -5.21 18.14 4.02
CA ILE A 330 -4.07 17.36 3.56
C ILE A 330 -4.51 16.16 2.72
N SER A 331 -5.55 15.43 3.12
CA SER A 331 -6.10 14.30 2.37
C SER A 331 -6.70 14.75 1.05
N CYS A 332 -7.42 15.87 1.02
CA CYS A 332 -7.92 16.45 -0.23
C CYS A 332 -6.78 16.85 -1.19
N ILE A 333 -5.67 17.40 -0.69
CA ILE A 333 -4.49 17.68 -1.52
C ILE A 333 -3.85 16.37 -2.01
N ASN A 334 -3.79 15.36 -1.15
CA ASN A 334 -3.20 14.07 -1.47
C ASN A 334 -3.93 13.39 -2.64
N ASP A 335 -5.26 13.35 -2.60
CA ASP A 335 -6.10 12.70 -3.62
C ASP A 335 -6.51 13.64 -4.77
N GLY A 336 -6.09 14.90 -4.72
CA GLY A 336 -6.28 15.86 -5.81
C GLY A 336 -7.67 16.50 -5.86
N PHE A 337 -8.41 16.54 -4.75
CA PHE A 337 -9.68 17.26 -4.58
C PHE A 337 -9.43 18.75 -4.34
N PHE A 338 -8.77 19.39 -5.30
CA PHE A 338 -8.33 20.79 -5.20
C PHE A 338 -9.50 21.80 -5.19
N ASP A 339 -10.70 21.39 -5.58
CA ASP A 339 -11.93 22.16 -5.37
C ASP A 339 -12.28 22.27 -3.89
N ILE A 340 -12.35 21.13 -3.20
CA ILE A 340 -12.67 21.06 -1.76
C ILE A 340 -11.53 21.67 -0.95
N ALA A 341 -10.27 21.37 -1.29
CA ALA A 341 -9.11 21.93 -0.61
C ALA A 341 -9.02 23.47 -0.72
N LEU A 342 -9.31 24.03 -1.90
CA LEU A 342 -9.37 25.48 -2.09
C LEU A 342 -10.51 26.11 -1.28
N ASP A 343 -11.69 25.50 -1.29
CA ASP A 343 -12.82 25.99 -0.49
C ASP A 343 -12.49 26.00 1.00
N LEU A 344 -11.94 24.91 1.53
CA LEU A 344 -11.48 24.80 2.92
C LEU A 344 -10.43 25.86 3.28
N ALA A 345 -9.40 26.03 2.44
CA ALA A 345 -8.33 26.99 2.70
C ALA A 345 -8.82 28.45 2.63
N THR A 346 -9.81 28.75 1.78
CA THR A 346 -10.38 30.09 1.71
C THR A 346 -11.32 30.40 2.89
N ARG A 347 -12.07 29.40 3.37
CA ARG A 347 -13.01 29.56 4.48
C ARG A 347 -12.36 29.53 5.85
N PHE A 348 -11.34 28.67 6.03
CA PHE A 348 -10.61 28.50 7.27
C PHE A 348 -9.09 28.65 7.02
N PRO A 349 -8.59 29.88 6.79
CA PRO A 349 -7.20 30.10 6.37
C PRO A 349 -6.16 29.52 7.34
N LYS A 350 -6.46 29.54 8.64
CA LYS A 350 -5.61 28.95 9.69
C LYS A 350 -5.30 27.45 9.50
N LEU A 351 -6.10 26.71 8.71
CA LEU A 351 -5.82 25.31 8.38
C LEU A 351 -4.52 25.13 7.59
N ALA A 352 -4.12 26.11 6.77
CA ALA A 352 -2.88 26.07 6.01
C ALA A 352 -1.61 26.02 6.90
N SER A 353 -1.76 26.52 8.13
CA SER A 353 -0.71 26.56 9.14
C SER A 353 -0.68 25.30 10.01
N GLY A 354 -1.74 24.50 9.97
CA GLY A 354 -1.86 23.27 10.74
C GLY A 354 -0.84 22.20 10.33
N ARG A 355 -0.60 21.28 11.25
CA ARG A 355 0.09 20.01 11.01
C ARG A 355 -0.88 18.87 11.25
N GLU A 356 -0.80 17.86 10.41
CA GLU A 356 -1.44 16.57 10.70
C GLU A 356 -0.76 15.88 11.90
N LYS A 357 -1.37 14.82 12.42
CA LYS A 357 -0.77 13.92 13.44
C LYS A 357 0.62 13.40 13.02
N SER A 358 0.82 13.15 11.73
CA SER A 358 2.09 12.69 11.15
C SER A 358 3.16 13.79 11.05
N GLY A 359 2.82 15.05 11.36
CA GLY A 359 3.66 16.23 11.16
C GLY A 359 3.67 16.77 9.73
N ILE A 360 2.96 16.13 8.80
CA ILE A 360 2.86 16.56 7.40
C ILE A 360 2.04 17.85 7.30
N MET A 361 2.41 18.68 6.34
CA MET A 361 1.86 20.02 6.11
C MET A 361 1.26 20.11 4.70
N ALA A 362 0.22 20.93 4.52
CA ALA A 362 -0.42 21.13 3.23
C ALA A 362 0.56 21.56 2.12
N LEU A 363 1.49 22.48 2.43
CA LEU A 363 2.50 22.93 1.47
C LEU A 363 3.51 21.82 1.09
N GLN A 364 3.91 20.99 2.05
CA GLN A 364 4.78 19.84 1.79
C GLN A 364 4.06 18.78 0.96
N MET A 365 2.76 18.56 1.20
CA MET A 365 1.95 17.67 0.38
C MET A 365 1.81 18.20 -1.06
N LEU A 366 1.62 19.51 -1.26
CA LEU A 366 1.65 20.09 -2.61
C LEU A 366 3.00 19.88 -3.32
N ALA A 367 4.11 19.99 -2.58
CA ALA A 367 5.45 19.78 -3.13
C ALA A 367 5.75 18.33 -3.56
N SER A 368 4.90 17.37 -3.19
CA SER A 368 4.98 15.97 -3.64
C SER A 368 4.04 15.64 -4.82
N LYS A 369 3.30 16.62 -5.36
CA LYS A 369 2.27 16.41 -6.41
C LYS A 369 2.61 17.13 -7.72
N PRO A 370 3.61 16.67 -8.49
CA PRO A 370 4.03 17.38 -9.70
C PRO A 370 2.95 17.51 -10.77
N LEU A 371 2.08 16.51 -10.91
CA LEU A 371 0.97 16.52 -11.86
C LEU A 371 -0.16 17.51 -11.52
N ALA A 372 -0.11 18.14 -10.34
CA ALA A 372 -1.02 19.21 -9.94
C ALA A 372 -0.60 20.56 -10.53
N PHE A 373 0.61 20.69 -11.05
CA PHE A 373 1.19 21.93 -11.55
C PHE A 373 1.50 21.86 -13.05
N PRO A 374 1.38 23.00 -13.77
CA PRO A 374 1.83 23.10 -15.15
C PRO A 374 3.29 22.66 -15.36
N SER A 375 4.21 22.99 -14.45
CA SER A 375 5.62 22.62 -14.61
C SER A 375 5.88 21.11 -14.48
N GLY A 376 5.08 20.39 -13.69
CA GLY A 376 5.24 18.94 -13.54
C GLY A 376 4.47 18.13 -14.58
N LYS A 377 3.61 18.78 -15.38
CA LYS A 377 2.83 18.13 -16.43
C LYS A 377 3.42 18.39 -17.82
N GLU A 378 4.00 17.36 -18.44
CA GLU A 378 4.49 17.45 -19.82
C GLU A 378 3.34 17.34 -20.83
N LEU A 379 2.79 18.48 -21.25
CA LEU A 379 1.88 18.55 -22.40
C LEU A 379 2.69 18.55 -23.71
N VAL A 380 2.23 17.80 -24.72
CA VAL A 380 2.81 17.85 -26.07
C VAL A 380 2.57 19.22 -26.72
N PHE A 381 3.42 19.60 -27.68
CA PHE A 381 3.48 20.94 -28.28
C PHE A 381 2.11 21.55 -28.64
N TRP A 382 1.26 20.83 -29.37
CA TRP A 382 -0.05 21.34 -29.79
C TRP A 382 -1.02 21.51 -28.61
N LYS A 383 -0.94 20.63 -27.60
CA LYS A 383 -1.73 20.76 -26.36
C LYS A 383 -1.29 21.97 -25.54
N GLN A 384 0.01 22.28 -25.50
CA GLN A 384 0.53 23.49 -24.83
C GLN A 384 -0.04 24.77 -25.46
N TRP A 385 -0.10 24.82 -26.79
CA TRP A 385 -0.69 25.96 -27.51
C TRP A 385 -2.17 26.16 -27.14
N ILE A 386 -2.98 25.11 -27.21
CA ILE A 386 -4.40 25.16 -26.84
C ILE A 386 -4.54 25.54 -25.36
N TYR A 387 -3.78 24.90 -24.47
CA TYR A 387 -3.79 25.16 -23.04
C TYR A 387 -3.50 26.64 -22.73
N SER A 388 -2.50 27.24 -23.37
CA SER A 388 -2.13 28.64 -23.13
C SER A 388 -3.24 29.64 -23.52
N ARG A 389 -3.95 29.37 -24.62
CA ARG A 389 -4.99 30.26 -25.18
C ARG A 389 -6.40 29.99 -24.65
N MET A 390 -6.61 28.89 -23.93
CA MET A 390 -7.92 28.51 -23.43
C MET A 390 -8.41 29.47 -22.33
N PRO A 391 -9.55 30.16 -22.49
CA PRO A 391 -10.10 31.01 -21.44
C PRO A 391 -10.79 30.12 -20.39
N VAL A 392 -10.21 30.05 -19.20
CA VAL A 392 -10.80 29.37 -18.05
C VAL A 392 -10.92 30.40 -16.93
N LYS A 393 -12.14 30.60 -16.42
CA LYS A 393 -12.37 31.43 -15.25
C LYS A 393 -12.52 30.50 -14.05
N LEU A 394 -11.86 30.85 -12.95
CA LEU A 394 -12.14 30.23 -11.67
C LEU A 394 -13.58 30.58 -11.27
N PRO A 395 -14.42 29.58 -10.97
CA PRO A 395 -15.72 29.85 -10.38
C PRO A 395 -15.48 30.60 -9.07
N HIS A 396 -16.01 31.82 -8.93
CA HIS A 396 -16.03 32.49 -7.64
C HIS A 396 -16.87 31.60 -6.70
N ALA A 397 -16.31 31.28 -5.53
CA ALA A 397 -16.79 30.26 -4.61
C ALA A 397 -18.32 30.25 -4.47
N ALA A 398 -18.97 29.32 -5.19
CA ALA A 398 -20.42 29.10 -5.15
C ALA A 398 -20.73 27.90 -4.26
N TYR A 399 -20.11 27.83 -3.08
CA TYR A 399 -20.28 26.73 -2.14
C TYR A 399 -21.74 26.56 -1.69
N LYS A 400 -22.53 27.65 -1.65
CA LYS A 400 -23.91 27.62 -1.13
C LYS A 400 -25.00 27.27 -2.15
N ALA A 401 -24.69 27.02 -3.43
CA ALA A 401 -25.73 26.87 -4.46
C ALA A 401 -26.01 25.43 -4.93
N SER A 402 -25.19 24.43 -4.61
CA SER A 402 -25.48 23.05 -5.00
C SER A 402 -25.18 22.06 -3.86
N ARG A 403 -26.22 21.36 -3.38
CA ARG A 403 -26.10 20.15 -2.54
C ARG A 403 -25.55 18.95 -3.35
N GLY A 404 -24.54 19.19 -4.19
CA GLY A 404 -23.98 18.22 -5.12
C GLY A 404 -22.68 18.72 -5.75
N ASP A 405 -21.92 17.79 -6.32
CA ASP A 405 -20.61 18.01 -6.96
C ASP A 405 -20.62 19.24 -7.89
N PRO A 406 -19.80 20.28 -7.61
CA PRO A 406 -19.72 21.48 -8.45
C PRO A 406 -19.32 21.16 -9.90
N GLU A 407 -18.65 20.03 -10.17
CA GLU A 407 -18.36 19.60 -11.54
C GLU A 407 -19.64 19.30 -12.34
N LYS A 408 -20.72 18.84 -11.71
CA LYS A 408 -22.03 18.65 -12.36
C LYS A 408 -22.74 19.98 -12.64
N GLY A 409 -22.58 20.98 -11.75
CA GLY A 409 -23.11 22.33 -11.96
C GLY A 409 -22.35 23.16 -13.01
N LEU A 410 -21.07 22.84 -13.22
CA LEU A 410 -20.21 23.49 -14.21
C LEU A 410 -20.53 23.09 -15.66
N GLU A 411 -21.35 22.06 -15.88
CA GLU A 411 -21.86 21.68 -17.21
C GLU A 411 -22.81 22.75 -17.82
N GLY A 412 -23.24 23.74 -17.02
CA GLY A 412 -24.15 24.82 -17.43
C GLY A 412 -23.49 26.10 -18.00
N GLN A 413 -22.16 26.24 -18.03
CA GLN A 413 -21.49 27.41 -18.64
C GLN A 413 -21.26 27.21 -20.15
N THR A 414 -22.36 27.26 -20.89
CA THR A 414 -22.59 26.59 -22.18
C THR A 414 -21.85 27.17 -23.39
N LYS A 415 -21.50 28.46 -23.47
CA LYS A 415 -20.95 29.01 -24.73
C LYS A 415 -19.47 28.70 -24.99
N ASN A 416 -18.61 28.79 -23.97
CA ASN A 416 -17.18 28.50 -24.14
C ASN A 416 -16.87 27.01 -24.06
N GLN A 417 -17.60 26.25 -23.24
CA GLN A 417 -17.44 24.80 -23.14
C GLN A 417 -17.83 24.09 -24.43
N ASP A 418 -18.87 24.54 -25.14
CA ASP A 418 -19.27 23.97 -26.43
C ASP A 418 -18.21 24.15 -27.52
N MET A 419 -17.54 25.31 -27.57
CA MET A 419 -16.42 25.53 -28.50
C MET A 419 -15.21 24.68 -28.13
N ILE A 420 -14.90 24.54 -26.83
CA ILE A 420 -13.79 23.73 -26.34
C ILE A 420 -14.07 22.22 -26.52
N ALA A 421 -15.33 21.79 -26.43
CA ALA A 421 -15.77 20.42 -26.64
C ALA A 421 -15.58 19.93 -28.09
N ARG A 422 -15.56 20.86 -29.07
CA ARG A 422 -15.31 20.55 -30.49
C ARG A 422 -13.85 20.23 -30.79
N VAL A 423 -12.92 20.59 -29.91
CA VAL A 423 -11.49 20.30 -30.08
C VAL A 423 -11.18 18.91 -29.54
N PRO A 424 -10.50 18.02 -30.28
CA PRO A 424 -10.06 16.73 -29.77
C PRO A 424 -9.26 16.88 -28.46
N GLY A 425 -9.78 16.31 -27.37
CA GLY A 425 -9.18 16.42 -26.04
C GLY A 425 -9.37 17.77 -25.33
N GLY A 426 -10.18 18.70 -25.87
CA GLY A 426 -10.41 20.02 -25.29
C GLY A 426 -11.07 19.98 -23.91
N LYS A 427 -12.07 19.11 -23.68
CA LYS A 427 -12.69 18.92 -22.35
C LYS A 427 -11.68 18.50 -21.29
N ALA A 428 -10.78 17.56 -21.62
CA ALA A 428 -9.74 17.10 -20.71
C ALA A 428 -8.72 18.21 -20.41
N LEU A 429 -8.31 18.99 -21.43
CA LEU A 429 -7.44 20.14 -21.25
C LEU A 429 -8.08 21.24 -20.39
N TYR A 430 -9.39 21.45 -20.53
CA TYR A 430 -10.13 22.38 -19.68
C TYR A 430 -10.13 21.96 -18.22
N LYS A 431 -10.47 20.70 -17.94
CA LYS A 431 -10.42 20.16 -16.57
C LYS A 431 -9.02 20.28 -15.97
N GLU A 432 -7.99 19.96 -16.76
CA GLU A 432 -6.59 20.08 -16.34
C GLU A 432 -6.19 21.53 -16.04
N LYS A 433 -6.61 22.48 -16.91
CA LYS A 433 -6.34 23.91 -16.68
C LYS A 433 -7.06 24.45 -15.45
N LEU A 434 -8.33 24.06 -15.26
CA LEU A 434 -9.09 24.43 -14.07
C LEU A 434 -8.43 23.89 -12.80
N LYS A 435 -7.96 22.63 -12.83
CA LYS A 435 -7.19 22.02 -11.74
C LYS A 435 -5.95 22.85 -11.41
N HIS A 436 -5.13 23.17 -12.41
CA HIS A 436 -3.92 23.98 -12.21
C HIS A 436 -4.22 25.37 -11.63
N LEU A 437 -5.28 26.04 -12.09
CA LEU A 437 -5.70 27.33 -11.53
C LEU A 437 -6.13 27.22 -10.07
N ARG A 438 -6.90 26.19 -9.70
CA ARG A 438 -7.30 25.93 -8.31
C ARG A 438 -6.09 25.70 -7.41
N VAL A 439 -5.12 24.91 -7.89
CA VAL A 439 -3.88 24.63 -7.17
C VAL A 439 -3.03 25.89 -6.98
N GLN A 440 -2.96 26.76 -7.98
CA GLN A 440 -2.22 28.03 -7.88
C GLN A 440 -2.81 28.98 -6.85
N GLU A 441 -4.14 29.09 -6.79
CA GLU A 441 -4.80 29.87 -5.75
C GLU A 441 -4.65 29.24 -4.37
N LEU A 442 -4.83 27.91 -4.27
CA LEU A 442 -4.63 27.18 -3.02
C LEU A 442 -3.20 27.36 -2.49
N LEU A 443 -2.19 27.28 -3.36
CA LEU A 443 -0.81 27.54 -3.02
C LEU A 443 -0.62 28.97 -2.48
N SER A 444 -1.28 29.95 -3.09
CA SER A 444 -1.20 31.35 -2.68
C SER A 444 -1.84 31.57 -1.30
N CYS A 445 -3.01 30.97 -1.04
CA CYS A 445 -3.64 30.98 0.29
C CYS A 445 -2.74 30.35 1.34
N ILE A 446 -2.19 29.16 1.05
CA ILE A 446 -1.36 28.43 2.02
C ILE A 446 -0.09 29.21 2.37
N ILE A 447 0.59 29.76 1.37
CA ILE A 447 1.82 30.51 1.59
C ILE A 447 1.53 31.81 2.35
N TYR A 448 0.47 32.54 2.00
CA TYR A 448 0.10 33.78 2.67
C TYR A 448 -0.13 33.58 4.18
N GLU A 449 -0.91 32.57 4.56
CA GLU A 449 -1.19 32.28 5.97
C GLU A 449 0.05 31.86 6.75
N ARG A 450 0.98 31.15 6.11
CA ARG A 450 2.23 30.75 6.76
C ARG A 450 3.21 31.90 6.96
N MET A 451 3.19 32.90 6.10
CA MET A 451 4.02 34.09 6.28
C MET A 451 3.65 34.85 7.57
N GLN A 452 2.41 34.73 8.04
CA GLN A 452 1.94 35.41 9.25
C GLN A 452 2.51 34.80 10.56
N LEU A 453 3.19 33.66 10.49
CA LEU A 453 3.66 32.91 11.67
C LEU A 453 5.09 33.26 12.13
N ASP A 454 5.67 34.35 11.62
CA ASP A 454 7.00 34.95 11.92
C ASP A 454 7.93 34.18 12.88
N THR A 455 8.64 33.17 12.38
CA THR A 455 9.70 32.46 13.12
C THR A 455 10.86 32.03 12.22
N ARG A 456 12.07 31.99 12.79
CA ARG A 456 13.28 31.45 12.13
C ARG A 456 13.15 29.98 11.71
N SER A 457 12.25 29.21 12.32
CA SER A 457 11.97 27.82 11.94
C SER A 457 11.26 27.70 10.58
N LEU A 458 10.47 28.70 10.18
CA LEU A 458 9.83 28.73 8.85
C LEU A 458 10.85 28.75 7.71
N CYS A 459 11.98 29.46 7.86
CA CYS A 459 13.03 29.48 6.84
C CYS A 459 13.55 28.07 6.52
N PHE A 460 13.86 27.27 7.54
CA PHE A 460 14.34 25.89 7.35
C PHE A 460 13.29 24.99 6.69
N GLU A 461 12.02 25.17 7.02
CA GLU A 461 10.92 24.42 6.39
C GLU A 461 10.74 24.78 4.93
N PHE A 462 10.73 26.07 4.60
CA PHE A 462 10.64 26.54 3.22
C PHE A 462 11.81 26.05 2.37
N ILE A 463 13.02 25.97 2.93
CA ILE A 463 14.18 25.38 2.26
C ILE A 463 13.89 23.91 1.94
N LYS A 464 13.51 23.09 2.93
CA LYS A 464 13.19 21.65 2.70
C LYS A 464 12.12 21.47 1.63
N ILE A 465 11.06 22.28 1.67
CA ILE A 465 9.96 22.24 0.70
C ILE A 465 10.45 22.64 -0.69
N ALA A 466 11.27 23.68 -0.82
CA ALA A 466 11.84 24.09 -2.10
C ALA A 466 12.73 23.00 -2.72
N PHE A 467 13.53 22.31 -1.91
CA PHE A 467 14.33 21.16 -2.36
C PHE A 467 13.44 20.01 -2.83
N SER A 468 12.41 19.65 -2.06
CA SER A 468 11.44 18.62 -2.47
C SER A 468 10.71 19.00 -3.78
N ALA A 469 10.31 20.27 -3.91
CA ALA A 469 9.70 20.78 -5.14
C ALA A 469 10.67 20.71 -6.34
N ALA A 470 11.96 20.99 -6.13
CA ALA A 470 12.99 20.87 -7.18
C ALA A 470 13.23 19.41 -7.59
N GLU A 471 13.16 18.47 -6.65
CA GLU A 471 13.26 17.04 -6.95
C GLU A 471 12.06 16.54 -7.76
N ASN A 472 10.86 17.01 -7.41
CA ASN A 472 9.61 16.59 -8.05
C ASN A 472 9.27 17.35 -9.34
N GLY A 473 9.93 18.47 -9.64
CA GLY A 473 9.69 19.23 -10.87
C GLY A 473 8.63 20.33 -10.76
N ILE A 474 8.43 20.89 -9.56
CA ILE A 474 7.40 21.90 -9.26
C ILE A 474 8.02 23.28 -9.16
N ALA A 475 7.99 24.04 -10.25
CA ALA A 475 8.65 25.35 -10.35
C ALA A 475 7.86 26.44 -9.63
N GLU A 476 6.53 26.35 -9.61
CA GLU A 476 5.62 27.34 -9.06
C GLU A 476 5.84 27.52 -7.55
N ILE A 477 6.05 26.43 -6.81
CA ILE A 477 6.38 26.47 -5.38
C ILE A 477 7.73 27.14 -5.15
N ILE A 478 8.77 26.76 -5.90
CA ILE A 478 10.12 27.34 -5.76
C ILE A 478 10.09 28.84 -6.05
N ILE A 479 9.39 29.24 -7.12
CA ILE A 479 9.25 30.65 -7.51
C ILE A 479 8.56 31.45 -6.41
N LYS A 480 7.44 30.93 -5.88
CA LYS A 480 6.66 31.63 -4.85
C LYS A 480 7.43 31.76 -3.54
N ILE A 481 8.16 30.70 -3.13
CA ILE A 481 9.03 30.75 -1.96
C ILE A 481 10.18 31.74 -2.18
N ALA A 482 10.83 31.72 -3.35
CA ALA A 482 11.96 32.61 -3.65
C ALA A 482 11.56 34.10 -3.79
N GLU A 483 10.30 34.39 -4.10
CA GLU A 483 9.75 35.76 -4.08
C GLU A 483 9.63 36.32 -2.65
N ILE A 484 9.51 35.43 -1.66
CA ILE A 484 9.34 35.79 -0.25
C ILE A 484 10.68 35.72 0.49
N HIS A 485 11.42 34.63 0.27
CA HIS A 485 12.69 34.30 0.90
C HIS A 485 13.77 34.09 -0.18
N PRO A 486 14.33 35.15 -0.77
CA PRO A 486 15.37 35.04 -1.80
C PRO A 486 16.61 34.26 -1.33
N GLU A 487 16.87 34.21 -0.03
CA GLU A 487 17.96 33.45 0.57
C GLU A 487 17.84 31.94 0.33
N VAL A 488 16.63 31.41 0.10
CA VAL A 488 16.37 29.98 -0.19
C VAL A 488 17.25 29.47 -1.34
N LEU A 489 17.59 30.37 -2.26
CA LEU A 489 18.38 30.10 -3.45
C LEU A 489 19.86 29.79 -3.15
N ASN A 490 20.37 30.29 -2.03
CA ASN A 490 21.77 30.14 -1.63
C ASN A 490 22.00 28.88 -0.79
N PHE A 491 20.94 28.21 -0.34
CA PHE A 491 21.08 27.00 0.45
C PHE A 491 21.53 25.81 -0.40
N LYS A 492 22.21 24.91 0.28
CA LYS A 492 22.68 23.65 -0.25
C LYS A 492 22.09 22.51 0.57
N ASP A 493 21.87 21.38 -0.06
CA ASP A 493 21.50 20.15 0.62
C ASP A 493 22.70 19.55 1.37
N GLU A 494 22.48 18.39 1.98
CA GLU A 494 23.50 17.64 2.72
C GLU A 494 24.70 17.21 1.85
N ASN A 495 24.57 17.22 0.53
CA ASN A 495 25.63 16.89 -0.43
C ASN A 495 26.29 18.13 -1.05
N GLU A 496 26.03 19.31 -0.48
CA GLU A 496 26.47 20.61 -1.00
C GLU A 496 25.88 21.00 -2.36
N ARG A 497 24.77 20.37 -2.76
CA ARG A 497 24.05 20.63 -4.03
C ARG A 497 23.01 21.73 -3.80
N ASN A 498 22.97 22.70 -4.71
CA ASN A 498 21.94 23.75 -4.69
C ASN A 498 20.67 23.30 -5.44
N LEU A 499 19.57 24.07 -5.33
CA LEU A 499 18.29 23.76 -5.99
C LEU A 499 18.43 23.53 -7.50
N PHE A 500 19.33 24.27 -8.15
CA PHE A 500 19.58 24.16 -9.60
C PHE A 500 20.22 22.82 -9.95
N SER A 501 21.22 22.38 -9.18
CA SER A 501 21.89 21.11 -9.44
C SER A 501 20.99 19.91 -9.12
N ILE A 502 20.10 20.02 -8.15
CA ILE A 502 19.05 19.01 -7.87
C ILE A 502 18.06 18.89 -9.03
N ALA A 503 17.50 20.00 -9.51
CA ALA A 503 16.59 19.99 -10.65
C ALA A 503 17.25 19.41 -11.92
N ALA A 504 18.54 19.76 -12.14
CA ALA A 504 19.32 19.23 -13.24
C ALA A 504 19.55 17.71 -13.12
N LEU A 505 19.96 17.24 -11.93
CA LEU A 505 20.18 15.83 -11.62
C LEU A 505 18.91 15.00 -11.82
N ARG A 506 17.75 15.52 -11.38
CA ARG A 506 16.43 14.86 -11.48
C ARG A 506 15.72 15.05 -12.81
N ARG A 507 16.37 15.69 -13.78
CA ARG A 507 15.90 15.85 -15.17
C ARG A 507 14.62 16.68 -15.28
N GLN A 508 14.44 17.59 -14.33
CA GLN A 508 13.26 18.44 -14.24
C GLN A 508 13.37 19.64 -15.19
N LYS A 509 13.14 19.38 -16.48
CA LYS A 509 13.33 20.35 -17.58
C LYS A 509 12.58 21.66 -17.36
N ASN A 510 11.34 21.61 -16.88
CA ASN A 510 10.52 22.81 -16.71
C ASN A 510 11.01 23.68 -15.55
N VAL A 511 11.38 23.08 -14.43
CA VAL A 511 12.04 23.79 -13.32
C VAL A 511 13.34 24.41 -13.82
N PHE A 512 14.18 23.62 -14.47
CA PHE A 512 15.46 24.09 -15.00
C PHE A 512 15.30 25.26 -15.99
N THR A 513 14.35 25.18 -16.92
CA THR A 513 14.09 26.23 -17.92
C THR A 513 13.51 27.50 -17.29
N LEU A 514 12.58 27.37 -16.34
CA LEU A 514 11.95 28.51 -15.68
C LEU A 514 12.92 29.25 -14.76
N LEU A 515 13.74 28.51 -14.02
CA LEU A 515 14.74 29.07 -13.11
C LEU A 515 15.89 29.74 -13.88
N HIS A 516 16.34 29.16 -15.01
CA HIS A 516 17.41 29.75 -15.83
C HIS A 516 17.08 31.15 -16.38
N ARG A 517 15.80 31.49 -16.54
CA ARG A 517 15.37 32.82 -17.01
C ARG A 517 15.61 33.94 -15.99
N ARG A 518 15.88 33.63 -14.72
CA ARG A 518 16.15 34.60 -13.66
C ARG A 518 17.67 34.74 -13.47
N ASP A 519 18.21 35.97 -13.52
CA ASP A 519 19.67 36.22 -13.50
C ASP A 519 20.38 35.70 -12.24
N ALA A 520 19.70 35.71 -11.09
CA ALA A 520 20.21 35.15 -9.83
C ALA A 520 20.58 33.66 -9.95
N TRP A 521 19.89 32.89 -10.80
CA TRP A 521 20.11 31.46 -10.95
C TRP A 521 21.26 31.12 -11.91
N LYS A 522 21.59 32.02 -12.84
CA LYS A 522 22.78 31.88 -13.69
C LYS A 522 24.06 31.92 -12.85
N ALA A 523 24.08 32.74 -11.80
CA ALA A 523 25.19 32.80 -10.84
C ALA A 523 25.30 31.52 -10.01
N LEU A 524 24.17 30.95 -9.56
CA LEU A 524 24.13 29.68 -8.80
C LEU A 524 24.51 28.46 -9.65
N ALA A 525 24.13 28.44 -10.93
CA ALA A 525 24.55 27.43 -11.89
C ALA A 525 26.07 27.47 -12.14
N ALA A 526 26.70 28.63 -11.96
CA ALA A 526 28.13 28.82 -12.18
C ALA A 526 29.00 28.47 -10.95
N SER A 527 28.44 28.41 -9.74
CA SER A 527 29.21 28.29 -8.49
C SER A 527 29.01 26.99 -7.70
N GLY A 528 28.02 26.17 -8.05
CA GLY A 528 27.69 24.95 -7.31
C GLY A 528 28.53 23.73 -7.69
N VAL A 529 29.44 23.32 -6.80
CA VAL A 529 30.03 21.97 -6.77
C VAL A 529 29.48 21.21 -5.57
N ASP A 530 29.27 19.90 -5.72
CA ASP A 530 28.91 19.00 -4.62
C ASP A 530 30.16 18.60 -3.80
N LYS A 531 29.95 17.81 -2.73
CA LYS A 531 31.03 17.26 -1.88
C LYS A 531 32.13 16.52 -2.65
N ASN A 532 31.81 15.92 -3.80
CA ASN A 532 32.72 15.16 -4.64
C ASN A 532 33.32 16.02 -5.76
N ARG A 533 33.20 17.35 -5.65
CA ARG A 533 33.61 18.33 -6.68
C ARG A 533 32.91 18.13 -8.03
N ASN A 534 31.75 17.46 -8.04
CA ASN A 534 30.93 17.34 -9.24
C ASN A 534 30.28 18.69 -9.53
N THR A 535 30.53 19.21 -10.72
CA THR A 535 29.73 20.31 -11.29
C THR A 535 28.35 19.80 -11.69
N VAL A 536 27.41 20.71 -11.99
CA VAL A 536 26.09 20.32 -12.52
C VAL A 536 26.19 19.40 -13.76
N LEU A 537 27.25 19.55 -14.57
CA LEU A 537 27.48 18.66 -15.71
C LEU A 537 27.86 17.23 -15.31
N HIS A 538 28.64 17.06 -14.25
CA HIS A 538 28.93 15.73 -13.73
C HIS A 538 27.67 15.07 -13.16
N LEU A 539 26.81 15.85 -12.49
CA LEU A 539 25.56 15.33 -11.94
C LEU A 539 24.63 14.83 -13.05
N VAL A 540 24.46 15.57 -14.15
CA VAL A 540 23.66 15.09 -15.29
C VAL A 540 24.38 14.04 -16.14
N ALA A 541 25.69 13.88 -15.95
CA ALA A 541 26.47 12.79 -16.55
C ALA A 541 26.19 11.44 -15.89
N THR A 542 25.67 11.44 -14.65
CA THR A 542 25.26 10.21 -13.98
C THR A 542 23.92 9.74 -14.52
N LEU A 543 23.83 8.43 -14.79
CA LEU A 543 22.57 7.78 -15.12
C LEU A 543 21.77 7.62 -13.82
N VAL A 544 20.66 8.36 -13.70
CA VAL A 544 19.77 8.22 -12.56
C VAL A 544 18.80 7.08 -12.84
N PRO A 545 18.63 6.08 -11.94
CA PRO A 545 17.58 5.08 -12.08
C PRO A 545 16.22 5.77 -12.11
N SER A 546 15.58 5.83 -13.27
CA SER A 546 14.30 6.51 -13.42
C SER A 546 13.23 5.87 -12.53
N SER A 547 12.54 6.70 -11.75
CA SER A 547 11.39 6.31 -10.93
C SER A 547 10.17 6.01 -11.81
N GLN A 548 9.93 4.73 -12.12
CA GLN A 548 8.70 4.11 -12.68
C GLN A 548 8.09 4.68 -14.00
N HIS A 549 8.27 5.95 -14.37
CA HIS A 549 7.58 6.63 -15.47
C HIS A 549 8.34 6.55 -16.81
N ASP A 550 9.65 6.28 -16.80
CA ASP A 550 10.45 6.08 -18.03
C ASP A 550 10.49 4.63 -18.54
N ARG A 551 9.82 3.70 -17.83
CA ARG A 551 9.87 2.24 -18.09
C ARG A 551 9.42 1.83 -19.50
N ILE A 552 8.83 2.76 -20.25
CA ILE A 552 8.26 2.55 -21.59
C ILE A 552 9.26 2.94 -22.71
N SER A 553 10.28 3.74 -22.43
CA SER A 553 11.21 4.21 -23.48
C SER A 553 12.33 3.19 -23.66
N GLY A 554 12.33 2.43 -24.77
CA GLY A 554 13.41 1.49 -25.10
C GLY A 554 14.80 2.14 -25.02
N ALA A 555 15.84 1.33 -24.77
CA ALA A 555 17.19 1.78 -24.44
C ALA A 555 17.75 2.88 -25.37
N ALA A 556 17.49 2.79 -26.69
CA ALA A 556 17.91 3.80 -27.66
C ALA A 556 17.23 5.17 -27.45
N LEU A 557 15.94 5.20 -27.12
CA LEU A 557 15.19 6.43 -26.85
C LEU A 557 15.62 7.05 -25.52
N GLN A 558 15.86 6.22 -24.50
CA GLN A 558 16.40 6.69 -23.22
C GLN A 558 17.77 7.32 -23.45
N MET A 559 18.70 6.62 -24.13
CA MET A 559 20.03 7.16 -24.44
C MET A 559 19.97 8.49 -25.21
N LYS A 560 19.04 8.61 -26.17
CA LYS A 560 18.83 9.86 -26.92
C LYS A 560 18.38 10.99 -25.99
N ARG A 561 17.45 10.74 -25.06
CA ARG A 561 17.00 11.76 -24.09
C ARG A 561 18.11 12.18 -23.14
N GLU A 562 18.87 11.22 -22.61
CA GLU A 562 20.03 11.45 -21.75
C GLU A 562 21.06 12.36 -22.43
N LEU A 563 21.42 12.04 -23.67
CA LEU A 563 22.37 12.82 -24.45
C LEU A 563 21.84 14.23 -24.76
N GLN A 564 20.56 14.35 -25.14
CA GLN A 564 19.93 15.65 -25.39
C GLN A 564 19.93 16.50 -24.13
N TRP A 565 19.58 15.94 -22.98
CA TRP A 565 19.58 16.65 -21.71
C TRP A 565 20.99 17.12 -21.34
N PHE A 566 21.99 16.24 -21.45
CA PHE A 566 23.39 16.59 -21.21
C PHE A 566 23.84 17.77 -22.09
N GLN A 567 23.49 17.75 -23.38
CA GLN A 567 23.83 18.82 -24.32
C GLN A 567 23.12 20.14 -24.00
N GLU A 568 21.84 20.11 -23.61
CA GLU A 568 21.10 21.30 -23.22
C GLU A 568 21.71 21.96 -21.97
N VAL A 569 22.06 21.18 -20.96
CA VAL A 569 22.75 21.69 -19.76
C VAL A 569 24.15 22.21 -20.13
N GLN A 570 24.87 21.52 -21.01
CA GLN A 570 26.21 21.92 -21.48
C GLN A 570 26.23 23.28 -22.18
N LYS A 571 25.18 23.63 -22.92
CA LYS A 571 25.04 24.94 -23.56
C LYS A 571 24.93 26.09 -22.56
N LEU A 572 24.37 25.83 -21.37
CA LEU A 572 24.02 26.87 -20.40
C LEU A 572 25.07 27.09 -19.32
N VAL A 573 26.00 26.15 -19.13
CA VAL A 573 27.10 26.29 -18.17
C VAL A 573 28.31 26.96 -18.80
N GLN A 574 29.13 27.60 -17.96
CA GLN A 574 30.37 28.26 -18.38
C GLN A 574 31.35 27.25 -19.01
N PRO A 575 32.14 27.66 -20.04
CA PRO A 575 33.11 26.77 -20.70
C PRO A 575 34.08 26.08 -19.74
N LYS A 576 34.56 26.78 -18.70
CA LYS A 576 35.49 26.23 -17.69
C LYS A 576 34.93 25.00 -16.97
N LEU A 577 33.61 24.89 -16.80
CA LEU A 577 32.97 23.77 -16.10
C LEU A 577 32.80 22.52 -16.99
N ARG A 578 33.02 22.65 -18.30
CA ARG A 578 32.92 21.54 -19.27
C ARG A 578 34.12 20.59 -19.19
N GLU A 579 35.26 21.11 -18.78
CA GLU A 579 36.54 20.39 -18.66
C GLU A 579 37.00 20.27 -17.20
N ALA A 580 36.22 20.80 -16.25
CA ALA A 580 36.47 20.63 -14.83
C ALA A 580 36.51 19.15 -14.48
N LYS A 581 37.41 18.77 -13.57
CA LYS A 581 37.52 17.40 -13.07
C LYS A 581 36.93 17.27 -11.68
N ASN A 582 36.19 16.19 -11.45
CA ASN A 582 35.66 15.84 -10.13
C ASN A 582 36.75 15.22 -9.23
N ALA A 583 36.37 14.77 -8.03
CA ALA A 583 37.27 14.10 -7.09
C ALA A 583 37.91 12.80 -7.64
N GLU A 584 37.26 12.13 -8.59
CA GLU A 584 37.79 10.97 -9.31
C GLU A 584 38.67 11.34 -10.52
N ASN A 585 39.00 12.63 -10.69
CA ASN A 585 39.79 13.15 -11.80
C ASN A 585 39.15 12.91 -13.19
N LYS A 586 37.83 12.71 -13.23
CA LYS A 586 37.04 12.54 -14.47
C LYS A 586 36.41 13.85 -14.88
N THR A 587 36.34 14.11 -16.18
CA THR A 587 35.54 15.18 -16.78
C THR A 587 34.06 14.76 -16.89
N PRO A 588 33.12 15.70 -17.09
CA PRO A 588 31.72 15.35 -17.28
C PRO A 588 31.46 14.43 -18.47
N ARG A 589 32.23 14.57 -19.56
CA ARG A 589 32.08 13.73 -20.76
C ARG A 589 32.61 12.31 -20.56
N GLU A 590 33.73 12.17 -19.86
CA GLU A 590 34.26 10.86 -19.49
C GLU A 590 33.27 10.13 -18.58
N LEU A 591 32.76 10.82 -17.55
CA LEU A 591 31.76 10.27 -16.64
C LEU A 591 30.45 9.89 -17.35
N PHE A 592 29.99 10.70 -18.33
CA PHE A 592 28.79 10.39 -19.11
C PHE A 592 28.98 9.11 -19.92
N THR A 593 30.13 8.98 -20.57
CA THR A 593 30.46 7.82 -21.40
C THR A 593 30.50 6.54 -20.57
N GLU A 594 31.16 6.59 -19.41
CA GLU A 594 31.25 5.46 -18.48
C GLU A 594 29.87 5.09 -17.90
N SER A 595 29.13 6.07 -17.37
CA SER A 595 27.83 5.84 -16.72
C SER A 595 26.76 5.30 -17.67
N HIS A 596 26.85 5.62 -18.96
CA HIS A 596 25.85 5.26 -19.97
C HIS A 596 26.30 4.12 -20.90
N GLN A 597 27.46 3.50 -20.65
CA GLN A 597 28.04 2.49 -21.54
C GLN A 597 27.07 1.32 -21.81
N GLN A 598 26.49 0.75 -20.76
CA GLN A 598 25.52 -0.35 -20.90
C GLN A 598 24.25 0.08 -21.64
N LEU A 599 23.74 1.29 -21.36
CA LEU A 599 22.55 1.82 -22.03
C LEU A 599 22.81 2.06 -23.52
N LYS A 600 24.01 2.53 -23.86
CA LYS A 600 24.46 2.71 -25.24
C LYS A 600 24.52 1.36 -25.97
N GLU A 601 25.15 0.34 -25.39
CA GLU A 601 25.23 -1.00 -25.98
C GLU A 601 23.85 -1.61 -26.21
N ALA A 602 22.96 -1.52 -25.22
CA ALA A 602 21.57 -1.96 -25.33
C ALA A 602 20.80 -1.17 -26.40
N GLY A 603 21.01 0.15 -26.50
CA GLY A 603 20.41 1.00 -27.52
C GLY A 603 20.91 0.67 -28.93
N GLU A 604 22.21 0.43 -29.10
CA GLU A 604 22.81 0.01 -30.38
C GLU A 604 22.25 -1.33 -30.85
N LYS A 605 22.13 -2.31 -29.94
CA LYS A 605 21.50 -3.60 -30.25
C LYS A 605 20.05 -3.42 -30.70
N TRP A 606 19.26 -2.67 -29.93
CA TRP A 606 17.86 -2.41 -30.27
C TRP A 606 17.70 -1.76 -31.65
N MET A 607 18.54 -0.77 -31.98
CA MET A 607 18.50 -0.12 -33.31
C MET A 607 18.83 -1.09 -34.45
N LYS A 608 19.81 -1.98 -34.27
CA LYS A 608 20.17 -3.01 -35.28
C LYS A 608 19.03 -4.01 -35.49
N ASP A 609 18.43 -4.49 -34.41
CA ASP A 609 17.32 -5.44 -34.47
C ASP A 609 16.07 -4.83 -35.13
N ALA A 610 15.76 -3.57 -34.79
CA ALA A 610 14.64 -2.82 -35.39
C ALA A 610 14.86 -2.54 -36.89
N ALA A 611 16.08 -2.17 -37.30
CA ALA A 611 16.43 -1.97 -38.70
C ALA A 611 16.33 -3.26 -39.52
N THR A 612 16.78 -4.39 -38.96
CA THR A 612 16.69 -5.71 -39.59
C THR A 612 15.22 -6.12 -39.77
N SER A 613 14.41 -5.97 -38.72
CA SER A 613 12.97 -6.27 -38.76
C SER A 613 12.23 -5.41 -39.79
N SER A 614 12.54 -4.12 -39.84
CA SER A 614 11.92 -3.19 -40.81
C SER A 614 12.33 -3.51 -42.25
N SER A 615 13.58 -3.95 -42.47
CA SER A 615 14.06 -4.38 -43.78
C SER A 615 13.34 -5.64 -44.27
N LEU A 616 13.05 -6.59 -43.38
CA LEU A 616 12.23 -7.78 -43.69
C LEU A 616 10.80 -7.40 -44.08
N VAL A 617 10.16 -6.50 -43.33
CA VAL A 617 8.81 -6.01 -43.64
C VAL A 617 8.79 -5.28 -44.98
N ALA A 618 9.78 -4.42 -45.24
CA ALA A 618 9.89 -3.71 -46.52
C ALA A 618 10.08 -4.69 -47.68
N ALA A 619 10.94 -5.70 -47.52
CA ALA A 619 11.13 -6.75 -48.53
C ALA A 619 9.83 -7.53 -48.80
N LEU A 620 9.08 -7.88 -47.75
CA LEU A 620 7.77 -8.55 -47.89
C LEU A 620 6.76 -7.68 -48.65
N ILE A 621 6.67 -6.39 -48.35
CA ILE A 621 5.78 -5.45 -49.07
C ILE A 621 6.16 -5.39 -50.56
N VAL A 622 7.46 -5.28 -50.87
CA VAL A 622 7.95 -5.25 -52.25
C VAL A 622 7.67 -6.56 -52.99
N THR A 623 7.68 -7.71 -52.32
CA THR A 623 7.34 -8.99 -52.96
C THR A 623 5.84 -9.24 -53.14
N ILE A 624 4.99 -8.51 -52.41
CA ILE A 624 3.52 -8.63 -52.49
C ILE A 624 2.92 -7.63 -53.50
N MET A 625 3.54 -6.46 -53.65
CA MET A 625 3.22 -5.46 -54.70
C MET A 625 3.77 -5.90 -56.05
#